data_AF-A0A0C3FXI1-F1
#
_entry.id   AF-A0A0C3FXI1-F1
#
_cell.length_a   1.000
_cell.length_b   1.000
_cell.length_c   1.000
_cell.angle_alpha   90.00
_cell.angle_beta   90.00
_cell.angle_gamma   90.00
#
_symmetry.space_group_name_H-M   'P 1'
#
loop_
_entity.id
_entity.type
_entity.pdbx_description
1 polymer ?
#
loop_
_entity_poly.entity_id
_entity_poly.type
_entity_poly.pdbx_seq_one_letter_code
_entity_poly.pdbx_strand_id
1 'polypeptide(L)'
;EATGSSKKCVADETLYPWLTAEAISGTTLSDSLELTRKLIVNYTTDLKQAKWSLLSSKFVPDFPNDEWNNVLSGKSVNLDAVFSSSLSTATDNCTVESFREFEHLFGAAKPSKMIATHGDWVTTWGITSRAVMFAFPHREWELDPYHDYITGYFAAIHNNFHSKVLELDKSIRKYVGSIQDTELSDFNKFRYLETRHLHVGGKAILKSEWRSSDPCCNLNRNTCNLQASQCRYRHVCQICKGNHRKGDCPHKEGHT
;
A
#
# COMPACT_ATOMS: atom_id res chain seq x y z
N GLU A 1 -39.51 -6.51 -38.90
CA GLU A 1 -38.80 -6.69 -37.62
C GLU A 1 -37.54 -7.49 -37.87
N ALA A 2 -36.36 -6.94 -37.57
CA ALA A 2 -35.08 -7.64 -37.69
C ALA A 2 -34.34 -7.51 -36.36
N THR A 3 -34.53 -8.49 -35.48
CA THR A 3 -33.79 -8.63 -34.23
C THR A 3 -32.41 -9.21 -34.56
N GLY A 4 -31.46 -8.32 -34.88
CA GLY A 4 -30.06 -8.67 -35.01
C GLY A 4 -29.47 -9.04 -33.64
N SER A 5 -29.51 -10.34 -33.31
CA SER A 5 -28.75 -10.87 -32.18
C SER A 5 -27.27 -10.76 -32.52
N SER A 6 -26.59 -9.81 -31.86
CA SER A 6 -25.15 -9.62 -32.01
C SER A 6 -24.42 -10.84 -31.45
N LYS A 7 -23.98 -11.74 -32.33
CA LYS A 7 -23.10 -12.85 -31.95
C LYS A 7 -21.82 -12.24 -31.40
N LYS A 8 -21.61 -12.37 -30.08
CA LYS A 8 -20.30 -12.08 -29.47
C LYS A 8 -19.26 -12.95 -30.19
N CYS A 9 -18.31 -12.33 -30.87
CA CYS A 9 -17.12 -13.05 -31.35
C CYS A 9 -16.43 -13.64 -30.12
N VAL A 10 -16.46 -14.96 -30.01
CA VAL A 10 -15.68 -15.70 -29.02
C VAL A 10 -14.25 -15.71 -29.53
N ALA A 11 -13.31 -15.22 -28.72
CA ALA A 11 -11.91 -15.25 -29.09
C ALA A 11 -11.41 -16.71 -29.14
N ASP A 12 -10.53 -17.00 -30.10
CA ASP A 12 -9.90 -18.32 -30.18
C ASP A 12 -8.77 -18.41 -29.15
N GLU A 13 -9.06 -19.08 -28.04
CA GLU A 13 -8.10 -19.26 -26.94
C GLU A 13 -6.87 -20.08 -27.36
N THR A 14 -6.96 -20.90 -28.42
CA THR A 14 -5.84 -21.72 -28.87
C THR A 14 -4.69 -20.90 -29.46
N LEU A 15 -4.97 -19.65 -29.86
CA LEU A 15 -3.99 -18.71 -30.38
C LEU A 15 -3.29 -17.90 -29.28
N TYR A 16 -3.67 -18.07 -28.01
CA TYR A 16 -3.07 -17.35 -26.89
C TYR A 16 -1.66 -17.87 -26.59
N PRO A 17 -0.59 -17.08 -26.86
CA PRO A 17 0.79 -17.57 -26.76
C PRO A 17 1.18 -17.94 -25.33
N TRP A 18 0.54 -17.32 -24.34
CA TRP A 18 0.80 -17.60 -22.92
C TRP A 18 0.29 -18.96 -22.47
N LEU A 19 -0.78 -19.51 -23.08
CA LEU A 19 -1.24 -20.88 -22.76
C LEU A 19 -0.22 -21.93 -23.21
N THR A 20 0.38 -21.73 -24.39
CA THR A 20 1.47 -22.56 -24.88
C THR A 20 2.71 -22.42 -24.00
N ALA A 21 3.05 -21.21 -23.57
CA ALA A 21 4.18 -20.97 -22.68
C ALA A 21 3.99 -21.63 -21.29
N GLU A 22 2.79 -21.60 -20.73
CA GLU A 22 2.45 -22.29 -19.48
C GLU A 22 2.61 -23.81 -19.63
N ALA A 23 2.12 -24.39 -20.73
CA ALA A 23 2.25 -25.83 -21.00
C ALA A 23 3.70 -26.28 -21.18
N ILE A 24 4.57 -25.43 -21.75
CA ILE A 24 6.00 -25.73 -21.96
C ILE A 24 6.81 -25.55 -20.68
N SER A 25 6.50 -24.53 -19.86
CA SER A 25 7.34 -24.14 -18.73
C SER A 25 7.44 -25.21 -17.64
N GLY A 26 6.42 -26.08 -17.51
CA GLY A 26 6.42 -27.19 -16.54
C GLY A 26 6.47 -26.75 -15.06
N THR A 27 6.50 -25.44 -14.78
CA THR A 27 6.53 -24.88 -13.44
C THR A 27 5.21 -25.18 -12.74
N THR A 28 5.25 -26.10 -11.79
CA THR A 28 4.10 -26.39 -10.94
C THR A 28 3.97 -25.26 -9.93
N LEU A 29 2.83 -24.54 -9.97
CA LEU A 29 2.49 -23.58 -8.93
C LEU A 29 2.19 -24.32 -7.62
N SER A 30 2.20 -23.62 -6.49
CA SER A 30 1.66 -24.18 -5.26
C SER A 30 0.16 -24.47 -5.45
N ASP A 31 -0.36 -25.47 -4.73
CA ASP A 31 -1.80 -25.79 -4.75
C ASP A 31 -2.65 -24.57 -4.37
N SER A 32 -2.15 -23.73 -3.47
CA SER A 32 -2.82 -22.50 -3.02
C SER A 32 -2.89 -21.44 -4.13
N LEU A 33 -1.83 -21.25 -4.92
CA LEU A 33 -1.83 -20.36 -6.07
C LEU A 33 -2.73 -20.86 -7.20
N GLU A 34 -2.71 -22.15 -7.49
CA GLU A 34 -3.62 -22.73 -8.50
C GLU A 34 -5.09 -22.52 -8.13
N LEU A 35 -5.44 -22.77 -6.86
CA LEU A 35 -6.79 -22.57 -6.36
C LEU A 35 -7.19 -21.08 -6.39
N THR A 36 -6.26 -20.19 -6.03
CA THR A 36 -6.46 -18.74 -6.13
C THR A 36 -6.75 -18.32 -7.57
N ARG A 37 -5.96 -18.81 -8.54
CA ARG A 37 -6.14 -18.52 -9.97
C ARG A 37 -7.49 -19.03 -10.48
N LYS A 38 -7.88 -20.27 -10.12
CA LYS A 38 -9.18 -20.85 -10.47
C LYS A 38 -10.34 -20.00 -9.93
N LEU A 39 -10.26 -19.54 -8.69
CA LEU A 39 -11.29 -18.70 -8.08
C LEU A 39 -11.35 -17.30 -8.71
N ILE A 40 -10.22 -16.67 -9.00
CA ILE A 40 -10.19 -15.37 -9.69
C ILE A 40 -10.87 -15.48 -11.07
N VAL A 41 -10.57 -16.52 -11.86
CA VAL A 41 -11.24 -16.74 -13.15
C VAL A 41 -12.75 -16.89 -12.97
N ASN A 42 -13.18 -17.66 -11.97
CA ASN A 42 -14.60 -17.82 -11.67
C ASN A 42 -15.26 -16.50 -11.27
N TYR A 43 -14.65 -15.72 -10.37
CA TYR A 43 -15.19 -14.43 -9.94
C TYR A 43 -15.21 -13.40 -11.06
N THR A 44 -14.19 -13.37 -11.91
CA THR A 44 -14.06 -12.37 -12.98
C THR A 44 -14.89 -12.69 -14.22
N THR A 45 -15.40 -13.92 -14.36
CA THR A 45 -16.36 -14.30 -15.41
C THR A 45 -17.62 -13.41 -15.34
N ASP A 46 -18.16 -13.20 -14.14
CA ASP A 46 -19.15 -12.16 -13.86
C ASP A 46 -18.89 -11.54 -12.49
N LEU A 47 -18.03 -10.51 -12.49
CA LEU A 47 -17.60 -9.84 -11.26
C LEU A 47 -18.76 -9.18 -10.52
N LYS A 48 -19.79 -8.70 -11.24
CA LYS A 48 -20.96 -8.06 -10.62
C LYS A 48 -21.77 -9.10 -9.86
N GLN A 49 -22.03 -10.25 -10.48
CA GLN A 49 -22.74 -11.35 -9.83
C GLN A 49 -21.95 -11.92 -8.66
N ALA A 50 -20.65 -12.17 -8.82
CA ALA A 50 -19.79 -12.67 -7.75
C ALA A 50 -19.81 -11.75 -6.53
N LYS A 51 -19.67 -10.44 -6.76
CA LYS A 51 -19.76 -9.43 -5.69
C LYS A 51 -21.13 -9.38 -5.04
N TRP A 52 -22.20 -9.41 -5.82
CA TRP A 52 -23.57 -9.43 -5.27
C TRP A 52 -23.80 -10.66 -4.39
N SER A 53 -23.36 -11.84 -4.85
CA SER A 53 -23.45 -13.07 -4.08
C SER A 53 -22.62 -13.00 -2.80
N LEU A 54 -21.42 -12.41 -2.86
CA LEU A 54 -20.54 -12.22 -1.71
C LEU A 54 -21.19 -11.32 -0.65
N LEU A 55 -21.70 -10.16 -1.07
CA LEU A 55 -22.37 -9.19 -0.18
C LEU A 55 -23.70 -9.70 0.38
N SER A 56 -24.34 -10.66 -0.30
CA SER A 56 -25.57 -11.31 0.18
C SER A 56 -25.29 -12.40 1.24
N SER A 57 -24.02 -12.71 1.52
CA SER A 57 -23.65 -13.74 2.48
C SER A 57 -23.80 -13.26 3.92
N LYS A 58 -24.25 -14.17 4.80
CA LYS A 58 -24.53 -13.88 6.22
C LYS A 58 -23.30 -13.40 7.00
N PHE A 59 -22.10 -13.82 6.61
CA PHE A 59 -20.87 -13.60 7.37
C PHE A 59 -19.89 -12.65 6.67
N VAL A 60 -20.39 -11.85 5.71
CA VAL A 60 -19.55 -10.89 5.00
C VAL A 60 -18.93 -9.90 6.00
N PRO A 61 -17.59 -9.72 6.01
CA PRO A 61 -16.95 -8.74 6.87
C PRO A 61 -17.23 -7.31 6.37
N ASP A 62 -17.28 -6.36 7.30
CA ASP A 62 -17.35 -4.94 6.97
C ASP A 62 -16.08 -4.54 6.21
N PHE A 63 -16.25 -4.11 4.97
CA PHE A 63 -15.16 -3.83 4.04
C PHE A 63 -15.65 -2.91 2.91
N PRO A 64 -14.83 -1.95 2.42
CA PRO A 64 -15.28 -0.99 1.42
C PRO A 64 -15.74 -1.69 0.14
N ASN A 65 -16.90 -1.26 -0.35
CA ASN A 65 -17.52 -1.82 -1.54
C ASN A 65 -16.59 -1.81 -2.77
N ASP A 66 -15.80 -0.75 -2.95
CA ASP A 66 -14.88 -0.63 -4.08
C ASP A 66 -13.69 -1.58 -3.99
N GLU A 67 -13.23 -1.88 -2.77
CA GLU A 67 -12.10 -2.77 -2.54
C GLU A 67 -12.47 -4.24 -2.68
N TRP A 68 -13.75 -4.62 -2.54
CA TRP A 68 -14.22 -5.97 -2.88
C TRP A 68 -13.92 -6.34 -4.34
N ASN A 69 -13.99 -5.37 -5.27
CA ASN A 69 -13.63 -5.61 -6.66
C ASN A 69 -12.15 -5.99 -6.79
N ASN A 70 -11.27 -5.34 -6.02
CA ASN A 70 -9.84 -5.63 -6.02
C ASN A 70 -9.58 -7.03 -5.44
N VAL A 71 -10.20 -7.38 -4.31
CA VAL A 71 -10.10 -8.71 -3.70
C VAL A 71 -10.52 -9.79 -4.70
N LEU A 72 -11.75 -9.72 -5.23
CA LEU A 72 -12.31 -10.72 -6.14
C LEU A 72 -11.52 -10.85 -7.46
N SER A 73 -10.89 -9.77 -7.91
CA SER A 73 -10.07 -9.77 -9.12
C SER A 73 -8.60 -10.18 -8.85
N GLY A 74 -8.24 -10.51 -7.61
CA GLY A 74 -6.86 -10.81 -7.23
C GLY A 74 -5.90 -9.61 -7.26
N LYS A 75 -6.43 -8.39 -7.32
CA LYS A 75 -5.63 -7.14 -7.35
C LYS A 75 -5.27 -6.70 -5.93
N SER A 76 -4.21 -5.89 -5.83
CA SER A 76 -3.79 -5.32 -4.54
C SER A 76 -4.86 -4.40 -3.96
N VAL A 77 -5.28 -4.67 -2.73
CA VAL A 77 -6.18 -3.79 -1.95
C VAL A 77 -5.51 -2.47 -1.59
N ASN A 78 -6.25 -1.37 -1.69
CA ASN A 78 -5.81 -0.08 -1.21
C ASN A 78 -6.10 0.09 0.29
N LEU A 79 -5.10 -0.19 1.14
CA LEU A 79 -5.26 -0.05 2.58
C LEU A 79 -5.61 1.39 3.02
N ASP A 80 -5.19 2.44 2.31
CA ASP A 80 -5.58 3.81 2.64
C ASP A 80 -7.11 4.02 2.51
N ALA A 81 -7.74 3.36 1.52
CA ALA A 81 -9.19 3.40 1.32
C ALA A 81 -9.93 2.61 2.42
N VAL A 82 -9.42 1.43 2.78
CA VAL A 82 -9.95 0.62 3.90
C VAL A 82 -9.85 1.40 5.22
N PHE A 83 -8.71 2.01 5.49
CA PHE A 83 -8.49 2.81 6.69
C PHE A 83 -9.43 4.02 6.74
N SER A 84 -9.54 4.78 5.64
CA SER A 84 -10.46 5.92 5.52
C SER A 84 -11.92 5.51 5.80
N SER A 85 -12.34 4.36 5.29
CA SER A 85 -13.70 3.84 5.52
C SER A 85 -13.91 3.48 6.99
N SER A 86 -12.95 2.79 7.61
CA SER A 86 -13.07 2.34 9.01
C SER A 86 -13.15 3.48 10.03
N LEU A 87 -12.54 4.63 9.73
CA LEU A 87 -12.53 5.80 10.61
C LEU A 87 -13.61 6.83 10.26
N SER A 88 -14.43 6.56 9.25
CA SER A 88 -15.60 7.37 8.92
C SER A 88 -16.73 6.99 9.87
N THR A 89 -16.72 7.53 11.09
CA THR A 89 -17.88 7.52 12.01
C THR A 89 -18.93 8.53 11.53
N ALA A 90 -19.39 8.39 10.30
CA ALA A 90 -20.64 8.98 9.86
C ALA A 90 -21.73 7.94 10.12
N THR A 91 -22.50 8.19 11.17
CA THR A 91 -23.83 7.61 11.38
C THR A 91 -24.57 7.38 10.07
N ASP A 92 -25.15 6.20 9.97
CA ASP A 92 -26.06 5.77 8.91
C ASP A 92 -26.97 6.89 8.40
N ASN A 93 -27.00 7.02 7.08
CA ASN A 93 -28.25 7.02 6.32
C ASN A 93 -27.92 6.50 4.91
N CYS A 94 -27.42 5.26 4.82
CA CYS A 94 -27.70 4.48 3.62
C CYS A 94 -28.96 3.68 3.92
N THR A 95 -30.08 4.40 3.83
CA THR A 95 -31.40 3.82 3.79
C THR A 95 -31.37 2.68 2.79
N VAL A 96 -31.81 1.51 3.24
CA VAL A 96 -32.22 0.38 2.42
C VAL A 96 -33.40 0.85 1.57
N GLU A 97 -33.17 1.69 0.55
CA GLU A 97 -34.18 2.22 -0.38
C GLU A 97 -33.55 3.11 -1.45
N SER A 98 -32.79 2.50 -2.38
CA SER A 98 -32.60 3.08 -3.72
C SER A 98 -32.06 2.04 -4.70
N PHE A 99 -32.94 1.13 -5.09
CA PHE A 99 -32.87 0.47 -6.39
C PHE A 99 -33.53 1.41 -7.41
N ARG A 100 -32.85 2.49 -7.80
CA ARG A 100 -33.22 3.29 -8.98
C ARG A 100 -32.08 4.23 -9.36
N GLU A 101 -31.53 3.95 -10.54
CA GLU A 101 -30.85 4.89 -11.46
C GLU A 101 -30.02 6.00 -10.82
N PHE A 102 -28.70 5.80 -10.77
CA PHE A 102 -27.77 6.83 -11.21
C PHE A 102 -26.42 6.21 -11.56
N GLU A 103 -25.98 6.40 -12.81
CA GLU A 103 -24.58 6.23 -13.21
C GLU A 103 -23.72 7.14 -12.34
N HIS A 104 -23.06 6.56 -11.33
CA HIS A 104 -22.05 7.28 -10.57
C HIS A 104 -20.70 7.09 -11.29
N LEU A 105 -20.20 8.22 -11.79
CA LEU A 105 -18.92 8.36 -12.46
C LEU A 105 -17.82 7.58 -11.74
N PHE A 106 -17.21 6.65 -12.46
CA PHE A 106 -16.00 5.92 -12.06
C PHE A 106 -14.84 6.91 -11.90
N GLY A 107 -14.70 7.48 -10.71
CA GLY A 107 -13.50 8.16 -10.26
C GLY A 107 -13.24 7.73 -8.84
N ALA A 108 -12.23 6.88 -8.62
CA ALA A 108 -11.82 6.49 -7.27
C ALA A 108 -11.51 7.76 -6.46
N ALA A 109 -12.40 8.09 -5.51
CA ALA A 109 -12.19 9.21 -4.62
C ALA A 109 -10.87 8.97 -3.85
N LYS A 110 -9.97 9.96 -3.86
CA LYS A 110 -8.71 9.85 -3.13
C LYS A 110 -9.02 9.61 -1.64
N PRO A 111 -8.38 8.63 -0.98
CA PRO A 111 -8.63 8.36 0.44
C PRO A 111 -8.45 9.64 1.27
N SER A 112 -9.45 9.94 2.11
CA SER A 112 -9.44 11.14 2.97
C SER A 112 -8.36 11.06 4.05
N LYS A 113 -8.04 9.83 4.50
CA LYS A 113 -7.01 9.55 5.50
C LYS A 113 -6.07 8.48 4.96
N MET A 114 -4.78 8.67 5.24
CA MET A 114 -3.73 7.74 4.85
C MET A 114 -3.19 7.03 6.07
N ILE A 115 -2.79 5.77 5.90
CA ILE A 115 -2.09 5.02 6.94
C ILE A 115 -0.74 5.68 7.17
N ALA A 116 -0.46 6.05 8.42
CA ALA A 116 0.78 6.74 8.78
C ALA A 116 1.56 6.00 9.87
N THR A 117 0.89 5.21 10.71
CA THR A 117 1.50 4.54 11.86
C THR A 117 1.43 3.02 11.75
N HIS A 118 2.25 2.33 12.54
CA HIS A 118 2.17 0.88 12.72
C HIS A 118 0.76 0.44 13.19
N GLY A 119 0.16 1.17 14.14
CA GLY A 119 -1.18 0.85 14.66
C GLY A 119 -2.28 0.96 13.60
N ASP A 120 -2.24 2.00 12.77
CA ASP A 120 -3.15 2.15 11.64
C ASP A 120 -3.01 0.96 10.68
N TRP A 121 -1.76 0.57 10.40
CA TRP A 121 -1.46 -0.53 9.50
C TRP A 121 -1.96 -1.87 10.05
N VAL A 122 -1.65 -2.22 11.31
CA VAL A 122 -2.10 -3.47 11.95
C VAL A 122 -3.62 -3.57 11.93
N THR A 123 -4.32 -2.50 12.31
CA THR A 123 -5.79 -2.46 12.33
C THR A 123 -6.36 -2.69 10.94
N THR A 124 -5.82 -1.99 9.94
CA THR A 124 -6.31 -2.05 8.56
C THR A 124 -5.96 -3.39 7.88
N TRP A 125 -4.78 -3.93 8.16
CA TRP A 125 -4.36 -5.24 7.68
C TRP A 125 -5.25 -6.34 8.26
N GLY A 126 -5.64 -6.26 9.53
CA GLY A 126 -6.60 -7.21 10.12
C GLY A 126 -7.98 -7.17 9.48
N ILE A 127 -8.47 -5.98 9.06
CA ILE A 127 -9.71 -5.85 8.28
C ILE A 127 -9.54 -6.49 6.90
N THR A 128 -8.44 -6.17 6.22
CA THR A 128 -8.15 -6.65 4.87
C THR A 128 -7.92 -8.17 4.83
N SER A 129 -7.21 -8.72 5.80
CA SER A 129 -6.94 -10.16 5.92
C SER A 129 -8.23 -10.95 6.08
N ARG A 130 -9.17 -10.47 6.90
CA ARG A 130 -10.50 -11.10 7.02
C ARG A 130 -11.29 -11.06 5.71
N ALA A 131 -11.23 -9.96 4.96
CA ALA A 131 -11.88 -9.85 3.65
C ALA A 131 -11.25 -10.79 2.61
N VAL A 132 -9.92 -10.87 2.58
CA VAL A 132 -9.19 -11.78 1.68
C VAL A 132 -9.48 -13.23 2.04
N MET A 133 -9.43 -13.61 3.31
CA MET A 133 -9.76 -14.96 3.78
C MET A 133 -11.21 -15.34 3.48
N PHE A 134 -12.14 -14.39 3.53
CA PHE A 134 -13.53 -14.64 3.17
C PHE A 134 -13.70 -15.02 1.68
N ALA A 135 -12.95 -14.36 0.79
CA ALA A 135 -12.97 -14.67 -0.64
C ALA A 135 -12.03 -15.83 -1.02
N PHE A 136 -10.95 -16.04 -0.28
CA PHE A 136 -9.93 -17.05 -0.53
C PHE A 136 -9.51 -17.74 0.78
N PRO A 137 -10.33 -18.65 1.33
CA PRO A 137 -10.08 -19.26 2.64
C PRO A 137 -8.74 -19.99 2.73
N HIS A 138 -8.30 -20.61 1.64
CA HIS A 138 -7.03 -21.33 1.53
C HIS A 138 -5.78 -20.43 1.52
N ARG A 139 -5.93 -19.11 1.57
CA ARG A 139 -4.82 -18.14 1.69
C ARG A 139 -4.56 -17.71 3.14
N GLU A 140 -5.29 -18.22 4.12
CA GLU A 140 -5.09 -17.87 5.53
C GLU A 140 -3.63 -18.04 5.98
N TRP A 141 -3.00 -19.13 5.56
CA TRP A 141 -1.66 -19.53 6.01
C TRP A 141 -0.54 -18.53 5.67
N GLU A 142 -0.71 -17.68 4.65
CA GLU A 142 0.29 -16.66 4.27
C GLU A 142 0.04 -15.29 4.92
N LEU A 143 -1.16 -15.03 5.43
CA LEU A 143 -1.55 -13.70 5.93
C LEU A 143 -0.91 -13.39 7.29
N ASP A 144 -0.86 -14.37 8.20
CA ASP A 144 -0.23 -14.22 9.52
C ASP A 144 1.30 -14.12 9.42
N PRO A 145 2.01 -15.00 8.67
CA PRO A 145 3.44 -14.82 8.44
C PRO A 145 3.76 -13.47 7.80
N TYR A 146 2.93 -13.00 6.85
CA TYR A 146 3.14 -11.68 6.23
C TYR A 146 2.89 -10.54 7.23
N HIS A 147 1.91 -10.67 8.11
CA HIS A 147 1.70 -9.72 9.20
C HIS A 147 2.96 -9.59 10.05
N ASP A 148 3.48 -10.71 10.54
CA ASP A 148 4.67 -10.75 11.39
C ASP A 148 5.91 -10.23 10.66
N TYR A 149 6.01 -10.52 9.36
CA TYR A 149 7.08 -10.04 8.51
C TYR A 149 7.15 -8.51 8.46
N ILE A 150 6.03 -7.84 8.21
CA ILE A 150 5.97 -6.38 8.15
C ILE A 150 6.09 -5.76 9.54
N THR A 151 5.44 -6.32 10.56
CA THR A 151 5.57 -5.87 11.96
C THR A 151 7.01 -5.99 12.47
N GLY A 152 7.75 -7.01 12.05
CA GLY A 152 9.18 -7.16 12.33
C GLY A 152 10.00 -5.97 11.85
N TYR A 153 9.70 -5.42 10.67
CA TYR A 153 10.35 -4.20 10.19
C TYR A 153 9.95 -2.96 10.99
N PHE A 154 8.68 -2.81 11.38
CA PHE A 154 8.26 -1.70 12.26
C PHE A 154 8.98 -1.75 13.62
N ALA A 155 9.21 -2.94 14.16
CA ALA A 155 9.94 -3.13 15.42
C ALA A 155 11.45 -2.86 15.29
N ALA A 156 12.06 -3.25 14.18
CA ALA A 156 13.50 -3.09 13.94
C ALA A 156 13.90 -1.68 13.46
N ILE A 157 13.00 -0.97 12.78
CA ILE A 157 13.28 0.32 12.15
C ILE A 157 12.78 1.45 13.04
N HIS A 158 13.63 2.47 13.22
CA HIS A 158 13.30 3.66 13.98
C HIS A 158 12.06 4.38 13.41
N ASN A 159 11.14 4.83 14.27
CA ASN A 159 9.83 5.42 13.93
C ASN A 159 9.85 6.43 12.78
N ASN A 160 10.90 7.23 12.73
CA ASN A 160 11.13 8.22 11.69
C ASN A 160 11.18 7.67 10.24
N PHE A 161 11.47 6.38 10.08
CA PHE A 161 11.53 5.70 8.79
C PHE A 161 10.39 4.70 8.60
N HIS A 162 9.36 4.70 9.45
CA HIS A 162 8.17 3.85 9.32
C HIS A 162 7.42 4.07 8.00
N SER A 163 7.49 5.27 7.42
CA SER A 163 6.97 5.52 6.07
C SER A 163 7.61 4.62 5.01
N LYS A 164 8.87 4.21 5.19
CA LYS A 164 9.55 3.27 4.28
C LYS A 164 9.09 1.83 4.43
N VAL A 165 8.69 1.45 5.63
CA VAL A 165 8.04 0.15 5.88
C VAL A 165 6.67 0.10 5.20
N LEU A 166 5.89 1.18 5.31
CA LEU A 166 4.60 1.32 4.61
C LEU A 166 4.76 1.31 3.08
N GLU A 167 5.79 1.99 2.54
CA GLU A 167 6.12 1.95 1.11
C GLU A 167 6.52 0.53 0.66
N LEU A 168 7.29 -0.20 1.47
CA LEU A 168 7.67 -1.58 1.20
C LEU A 168 6.45 -2.49 1.13
N ASP A 169 5.60 -2.47 2.18
CA ASP A 169 4.34 -3.23 2.22
C ASP A 169 3.49 -2.97 0.97
N LYS A 170 3.28 -1.69 0.63
CA LYS A 170 2.51 -1.30 -0.56
C LYS A 170 3.12 -1.85 -1.85
N SER A 171 4.44 -1.86 -1.97
CA SER A 171 5.13 -2.42 -3.14
C SER A 171 5.01 -3.94 -3.20
N ILE A 172 5.14 -4.65 -2.07
CA ILE A 172 4.98 -6.11 -2.00
C ILE A 172 3.57 -6.51 -2.41
N ARG A 173 2.54 -5.92 -1.78
CA ARG A 173 1.13 -6.24 -2.12
C ARG A 173 0.78 -5.93 -3.56
N LYS A 174 1.34 -4.85 -4.13
CA LYS A 174 1.20 -4.55 -5.57
C LYS A 174 1.87 -5.59 -6.44
N TYR A 175 3.08 -6.02 -6.10
CA TYR A 175 3.81 -7.05 -6.83
C TYR A 175 3.04 -8.37 -6.82
N VAL A 176 2.64 -8.85 -5.64
CA VAL A 176 1.83 -10.07 -5.48
C VAL A 176 0.49 -9.95 -6.21
N GLY A 177 -0.20 -8.82 -6.12
CA GLY A 177 -1.46 -8.62 -6.85
C GLY A 177 -1.31 -8.41 -8.37
N SER A 178 -0.08 -8.31 -8.89
CA SER A 178 0.18 -8.15 -10.33
C SER A 178 0.69 -9.42 -11.00
N ILE A 179 1.10 -10.42 -10.21
CA ILE A 179 1.68 -11.67 -10.72
C ILE A 179 0.94 -12.84 -10.07
N GLN A 180 0.74 -13.93 -10.82
CA GLN A 180 -0.08 -15.07 -10.37
C GLN A 180 0.74 -16.24 -9.80
N ASP A 181 2.05 -16.06 -9.61
CA ASP A 181 2.99 -17.14 -9.24
C ASP A 181 3.66 -16.96 -7.87
N THR A 182 3.18 -16.00 -7.08
CA THR A 182 3.85 -15.56 -5.85
C THR A 182 2.87 -15.33 -4.73
N GLU A 183 3.20 -15.84 -3.55
CA GLU A 183 2.44 -15.67 -2.31
C GLU A 183 3.11 -14.62 -1.40
N LEU A 184 2.36 -14.02 -0.49
CA LEU A 184 2.86 -13.06 0.50
C LEU A 184 3.85 -13.69 1.49
N SER A 185 3.86 -15.01 1.60
CA SER A 185 4.82 -15.78 2.40
C SER A 185 6.15 -16.04 1.67
N ASP A 186 6.25 -15.76 0.36
CA ASP A 186 7.47 -15.93 -0.44
C ASP A 186 8.51 -14.80 -0.18
N PHE A 187 8.92 -14.60 1.08
CA PHE A 187 9.74 -13.45 1.48
C PHE A 187 11.05 -13.31 0.70
N ASN A 188 11.63 -14.41 0.22
CA ASN A 188 12.84 -14.40 -0.61
C ASN A 188 12.63 -13.66 -1.94
N LYS A 189 11.42 -13.66 -2.50
CA LYS A 189 11.09 -12.92 -3.73
C LYS A 189 11.03 -11.42 -3.48
N PHE A 190 10.94 -10.96 -2.22
CA PHE A 190 10.83 -9.54 -1.87
C PHE A 190 12.15 -8.86 -1.52
N ARG A 191 13.28 -9.59 -1.50
CA ARG A 191 14.62 -9.06 -1.15
C ARG A 191 15.00 -7.80 -1.92
N TYR A 192 14.64 -7.73 -3.20
CA TYR A 192 14.94 -6.56 -4.03
C TYR A 192 14.07 -5.34 -3.65
N LEU A 193 12.84 -5.56 -3.16
CA LEU A 193 11.96 -4.50 -2.64
C LEU A 193 12.47 -4.01 -1.28
N GLU A 194 12.90 -4.92 -0.41
CA GLU A 194 13.55 -4.56 0.86
C GLU A 194 14.80 -3.72 0.62
N THR A 195 15.62 -4.09 -0.37
CA THR A 195 16.80 -3.30 -0.77
C THR A 195 16.40 -1.92 -1.27
N ARG A 196 15.36 -1.83 -2.09
CA ARG A 196 14.87 -0.57 -2.66
C ARG A 196 14.38 0.41 -1.59
N HIS A 197 13.62 -0.07 -0.61
CA HIS A 197 12.93 0.77 0.36
C HIS A 197 13.70 0.95 1.68
N LEU A 198 14.46 -0.06 2.12
CA LEU A 198 15.03 -0.11 3.47
C LEU A 198 16.56 -0.06 3.53
N HIS A 199 17.30 -0.22 2.41
CA HIS A 199 18.77 -0.21 2.44
C HIS A 199 19.38 1.16 2.07
N VAL A 200 20.52 1.47 2.70
CA VAL A 200 21.23 2.77 2.60
C VAL A 200 21.59 3.16 1.15
N GLY A 201 21.86 2.16 0.30
CA GLY A 201 22.14 2.31 -1.13
C GLY A 201 20.93 2.20 -2.06
N GLY A 202 19.73 1.88 -1.53
CA GLY A 202 18.48 2.01 -2.26
C GLY A 202 18.16 3.49 -2.48
N LYS A 203 17.47 3.83 -3.57
CA LYS A 203 17.08 5.22 -3.92
C LYS A 203 16.41 5.99 -2.76
N ALA A 204 15.92 5.31 -1.73
CA ALA A 204 15.19 5.88 -0.60
C ALA A 204 16.06 6.39 0.57
N ILE A 205 17.27 5.89 0.80
CA ILE A 205 18.07 6.25 2.00
C ILE A 205 19.20 7.25 1.72
N LEU A 206 19.53 7.50 0.44
CA LEU A 206 20.44 8.59 0.04
C LEU A 206 19.86 10.01 0.25
N LYS A 207 18.86 10.15 1.12
CA LYS A 207 18.50 11.44 1.70
C LYS A 207 18.79 11.39 3.18
N SER A 208 20.00 11.80 3.51
CA SER A 208 20.41 12.32 4.82
C SER A 208 19.61 13.58 5.19
N GLU A 209 18.28 13.51 5.22
CA GLU A 209 17.34 14.59 5.54
C GLU A 209 17.14 14.78 7.06
N TRP A 210 18.00 14.18 7.89
CA TRP A 210 18.05 14.45 9.34
C TRP A 210 18.76 15.75 9.69
N ARG A 211 19.49 16.34 8.73
CA ARG A 211 20.14 17.63 8.89
C ARG A 211 19.50 18.61 7.94
N SER A 212 18.70 19.54 8.46
CA SER A 212 18.29 20.70 7.66
C SER A 212 19.56 21.42 7.20
N SER A 213 19.59 21.85 5.94
CA SER A 213 20.63 22.74 5.42
C SER A 213 20.59 24.12 6.09
N ASP A 214 19.49 24.45 6.77
CA ASP A 214 19.31 25.72 7.44
C ASP A 214 20.19 25.86 8.69
N PRO A 215 20.74 27.06 8.94
CA PRO A 215 21.41 27.37 10.20
C PRO A 215 20.47 27.24 11.40
N CYS A 216 20.99 26.73 12.51
CA CYS A 216 20.27 26.63 13.78
C CYS A 216 20.00 28.03 14.36
N CYS A 217 18.73 28.45 14.41
CA CYS A 217 18.33 29.72 15.01
C CYS A 217 18.71 29.80 16.49
N ASN A 218 18.59 28.70 17.24
CA ASN A 218 18.91 28.67 18.68
C ASN A 218 20.43 28.78 18.92
N LEU A 219 21.26 28.18 18.06
CA LEU A 219 22.71 28.42 18.15
C LEU A 219 23.03 29.89 17.92
N ASN A 220 22.43 30.49 16.90
CA ASN A 220 22.64 31.90 16.55
C ASN A 220 22.05 32.88 17.57
N ARG A 221 21.23 32.39 18.52
CA ARG A 221 20.70 33.13 19.68
C ARG A 221 21.36 32.76 21.01
N ASN A 222 22.42 31.94 21.01
CA ASN A 222 23.09 31.42 22.20
C ASN A 222 22.20 30.58 23.14
N THR A 223 21.15 29.94 22.62
CA THR A 223 20.19 29.14 23.39
C THR A 223 20.19 27.65 23.03
N CYS A 224 21.07 27.20 22.13
CA CYS A 224 21.20 25.78 21.78
C CYS A 224 22.14 25.06 22.74
N ASN A 225 21.63 24.04 23.43
CA ASN A 225 22.39 23.19 24.37
C ASN A 225 22.82 21.85 23.75
N LEU A 226 22.52 21.62 22.47
CA LEU A 226 22.89 20.38 21.77
C LEU A 226 24.28 20.52 21.14
N GLN A 227 25.00 19.41 21.03
CA GLN A 227 26.22 19.35 20.24
C GLN A 227 25.90 19.45 18.74
N ALA A 228 26.83 19.95 17.92
CA ALA A 228 26.62 20.10 16.48
C ALA A 228 26.30 18.77 15.76
N SER A 229 26.80 17.65 16.31
CA SER A 229 26.51 16.29 15.82
C SER A 229 25.10 15.81 16.16
N GLN A 230 24.46 16.41 17.16
CA GLN A 230 23.15 16.03 17.72
C GLN A 230 22.04 17.03 17.37
N CYS A 231 22.39 18.20 16.83
CA CYS A 231 21.41 19.21 16.40
C CYS A 231 20.87 18.90 15.00
N ARG A 232 19.54 18.99 14.84
CA ARG A 232 18.85 18.85 13.55
C ARG A 232 19.24 19.93 12.52
N TYR A 233 19.68 21.09 12.97
CA TYR A 233 20.04 22.23 12.12
C TYR A 233 21.55 22.45 12.11
N ARG A 234 22.09 23.05 11.05
CA ARG A 234 23.54 23.28 10.97
C ARG A 234 23.98 24.30 12.00
N HIS A 235 25.01 23.94 12.77
CA HIS A 235 25.66 24.83 13.71
C HIS A 235 26.62 25.79 12.97
N VAL A 236 26.04 26.74 12.23
CA VAL A 236 26.76 27.73 11.42
C VAL A 236 26.12 29.11 11.58
N CYS A 237 26.88 30.15 11.26
CA CYS A 237 26.42 31.53 11.31
C CYS A 237 25.27 31.75 10.33
N GLN A 238 24.19 32.39 10.77
CA GLN A 238 23.05 32.65 9.89
C GLN A 238 23.38 33.66 8.78
N ILE A 239 24.31 34.58 9.02
CA ILE A 239 24.70 35.66 8.09
C ILE A 239 25.64 35.13 7.00
N CYS A 240 26.77 34.55 7.37
CA CYS A 240 27.83 34.17 6.42
C CYS A 240 28.08 32.65 6.31
N LYS A 241 27.29 31.81 7.01
CA LYS A 241 27.44 30.34 7.06
C LYS A 241 28.79 29.84 7.59
N GLY A 242 29.62 30.70 8.19
CA GLY A 242 30.88 30.33 8.85
C GLY A 242 30.68 29.54 10.16
N ASN A 243 31.75 28.91 10.65
CA ASN A 243 31.74 28.13 11.90
C ASN A 243 31.85 29.04 13.15
N HIS A 244 30.87 29.92 13.32
CA HIS A 244 30.73 30.81 14.47
C HIS A 244 29.25 31.18 14.65
N ARG A 245 28.91 31.85 15.75
CA ARG A 245 27.54 32.27 16.04
C ARG A 245 27.29 33.67 15.46
N LYS A 246 26.04 34.02 15.17
CA LYS A 246 25.68 35.36 14.65
C LYS A 246 26.27 36.52 15.46
N GLY A 247 26.37 36.37 16.78
CA GLY A 247 26.95 37.39 17.67
C GLY A 247 28.41 37.73 17.33
N ASP A 248 29.18 36.74 16.88
CA ASP A 248 30.61 36.82 16.61
C ASP A 248 30.92 37.01 15.12
N CYS A 249 29.90 37.37 14.33
CA CYS A 249 30.02 37.44 12.87
C CYS A 249 30.70 38.74 12.43
N PRO A 250 31.82 38.69 11.70
CA PRO A 250 32.52 39.88 11.20
C PRO A 250 31.70 40.67 10.16
N HIS A 251 30.68 40.06 9.55
CA HIS A 251 29.78 40.69 8.58
C HIS A 251 28.50 41.29 9.18
N LYS A 252 28.42 41.46 10.50
CA LYS A 252 27.21 41.92 11.19
C LYS A 252 26.81 43.37 10.85
N GLU A 253 27.73 44.19 10.38
CA GLU A 253 27.52 45.62 10.13
C GLU A 253 27.03 45.97 8.71
N GLY A 254 26.84 44.97 7.83
CA GLY A 254 26.42 45.19 6.43
C GLY A 254 24.92 45.04 6.14
N HIS A 255 24.09 44.77 7.15
CA HIS A 255 22.64 44.55 7.00
C HIS A 255 21.87 45.30 8.10
N THR A 256 21.84 46.62 8.00
CA THR A 256 20.75 47.48 8.52
C THR A 256 19.98 48.03 7.35
#